data_AF-A0A8T8SAJ5-F1
#
_entry.id   AF-A0A8T8SAJ5-F1
#
_cell.length_a   1.000
_cell.length_b   1.000
_cell.length_c   1.000
_cell.angle_alpha   90.00
_cell.angle_beta   90.00
_cell.angle_gamma   90.00
#
_symmetry.space_group_name_H-M   'P 1'
#
loop_
_entity.id
_entity.type
_entity.pdbx_description
1 polymer ?
#
loop_
_entity_poly.entity_id
_entity_poly.type
_entity_poly.pdbx_seq_one_letter_code
_entity_poly.pdbx_strand_id
1 'polypeptide(L)' 'SERVESRKAKAKIRDEAAMSVDGADITAADDSDEDPIYDLYAVDNHYGGLGDGHYTAYAQNPMDGK' A
#
# COMPACT_ATOMS: atom_id res chain seq x y z
N SER A 1 7.20 -9.76 -41.59
CA SER A 1 6.16 -9.46 -40.60
C SER A 1 6.71 -9.84 -39.24
N GLU A 2 7.49 -8.96 -38.63
CA GLU A 2 8.09 -9.21 -37.33
C GLU A 2 7.04 -8.97 -36.26
N ARG A 3 6.67 -10.04 -35.56
CA ARG A 3 5.87 -9.95 -34.34
C ARG A 3 6.82 -9.46 -33.25
N VAL A 4 6.89 -8.14 -33.07
CA VAL A 4 7.57 -7.52 -31.94
C VAL A 4 6.83 -7.96 -30.68
N GLU A 5 7.33 -9.02 -30.06
CA GLU A 5 6.93 -9.48 -28.73
C GLU A 5 7.32 -8.39 -27.72
N SER A 6 6.39 -7.49 -27.42
CA SER A 6 6.54 -6.51 -26.34
C SER A 6 6.44 -7.23 -24.99
N ARG A 7 7.53 -7.86 -24.57
CA ARG A 7 7.66 -8.31 -23.18
C ARG A 7 7.87 -7.09 -22.29
N LYS A 8 6.76 -6.44 -21.91
CA LYS A 8 6.73 -5.58 -20.73
C LYS A 8 7.09 -6.47 -19.54
N ALA A 9 8.30 -6.32 -19.01
CA ALA A 9 8.69 -6.94 -17.75
C ALA A 9 7.80 -6.39 -16.64
N LYS A 10 6.75 -7.14 -16.29
CA LYS A 10 5.87 -6.88 -15.15
C LYS A 10 6.57 -7.36 -13.87
N ALA A 11 7.57 -6.59 -13.42
CA ALA A 11 8.30 -6.88 -12.19
C ALA A 11 7.59 -6.23 -10.99
N LYS A 12 7.44 -6.98 -9.89
CA LYS A 12 7.03 -6.44 -8.59
C LYS A 12 8.24 -5.72 -8.00
N ILE A 13 8.09 -4.45 -7.66
CA ILE A 13 9.13 -3.72 -6.93
C ILE A 13 9.09 -4.24 -5.49
N ARG A 14 10.16 -4.92 -5.08
CA ARG A 14 10.34 -5.39 -3.70
C ARG A 14 11.18 -4.35 -2.96
N ASP A 15 10.58 -3.20 -2.71
CA ASP A 15 11.03 -2.32 -1.65
C ASP A 15 10.25 -2.70 -0.40
N GLU A 16 10.96 -2.95 0.69
CA GLU A 16 10.35 -3.18 1.99
C GLU A 16 9.83 -1.82 2.48
N ALA A 17 8.55 -1.55 2.23
CA ALA A 17 7.89 -0.36 2.73
C ALA A 17 7.75 -0.49 4.25
N ALA A 18 8.66 0.12 5.01
CA ALA A 18 8.47 0.36 6.41
C ALA A 18 7.40 1.45 6.55
N MET A 19 6.14 1.06 6.81
CA MET A 19 5.11 2.01 7.19
C MET A 19 5.40 2.46 8.63
N SER A 20 5.71 3.75 8.80
CA SER A 20 5.75 4.38 10.12
C SER A 20 4.34 4.32 10.70
N VAL A 21 4.16 3.60 11.81
CA VAL A 21 2.88 3.55 12.54
C VAL A 21 2.66 4.85 13.32
N ASP A 22 3.73 5.57 13.62
CA ASP A 22 3.69 6.86 14.28
C ASP A 22 3.38 7.93 13.21
N GLY A 23 2.11 8.30 13.10
CA GLY A 23 1.60 9.46 12.36
C GLY A 23 2.00 9.48 10.88
N ALA A 24 1.22 8.83 10.02
CA ALA A 24 1.34 9.01 8.58
C ALA A 24 0.91 10.44 8.20
N ASP A 25 1.88 11.34 8.13
CA ASP A 25 1.68 12.74 7.74
C ASP A 25 1.39 12.82 6.23
N ILE A 26 0.10 12.85 5.89
CA ILE A 26 -0.38 13.14 4.54
C ILE A 26 -0.88 14.58 4.53
N THR A 27 0.04 15.52 4.33
CA THR A 27 -0.29 16.93 4.07
C THR A 27 -0.99 17.06 2.71
N ALA A 28 -2.25 16.64 2.66
CA ALA A 28 -3.19 17.15 1.68
C ALA A 28 -3.16 18.68 1.81
N ALA A 29 -3.08 19.37 0.67
CA ALA A 29 -3.03 20.84 0.60
C ALA A 29 -4.36 21.46 1.08
N ASP A 30 -4.65 21.32 2.36
CA ASP A 30 -5.75 21.94 3.07
C ASP A 30 -5.19 23.22 3.70
N ASP A 31 -5.84 24.36 3.46
CA ASP A 31 -5.49 25.67 4.04
C ASP A 31 -5.87 25.75 5.54
N SER A 32 -5.80 24.63 6.26
CA SER A 32 -5.98 24.53 7.70
C SER A 32 -4.63 24.65 8.40
N ASP A 33 -4.54 25.48 9.44
CA ASP A 33 -3.32 25.68 10.25
C ASP A 33 -2.86 24.43 11.04
N GLU A 34 -3.56 23.29 10.90
CA GLU A 34 -3.25 22.02 11.55
C GLU A 34 -3.13 20.90 10.52
N ASP A 35 -1.99 20.21 10.51
CA ASP A 35 -1.77 19.02 9.70
C ASP A 35 -2.60 17.85 10.27
N PRO A 36 -3.45 17.19 9.46
CA PRO A 36 -4.29 16.10 9.93
C PRO A 36 -3.45 14.85 10.28
N ILE A 37 -3.66 14.31 11.48
CA ILE A 37 -3.03 13.07 11.96
C ILE A 37 -3.92 11.88 11.63
N TYR A 38 -3.36 10.82 11.04
CA TYR A 38 -4.08 9.61 10.63
C TYR A 38 -3.58 8.36 11.34
N ASP A 39 -4.53 7.54 11.79
CA ASP A 39 -4.28 6.20 12.33
C ASP A 39 -4.35 5.13 11.23
N LEU A 40 -3.45 4.15 11.28
CA LEU A 40 -3.47 3.01 10.39
C LEU A 40 -4.55 2.00 10.81
N TYR A 41 -5.62 1.91 10.04
CA TYR A 41 -6.75 1.02 10.35
C TYR A 41 -6.70 -0.34 9.63
N ALA A 42 -6.12 -0.40 8.43
CA ALA A 42 -6.05 -1.63 7.64
C ALA A 42 -4.84 -1.68 6.70
N VAL A 43 -4.39 -2.90 6.39
CA VAL A 43 -3.26 -3.19 5.50
C VAL A 43 -3.57 -4.40 4.62
N ASP A 44 -3.42 -4.23 3.30
CA ASP A 44 -3.42 -5.33 2.34
C ASP A 44 -1.99 -5.75 2.00
N ASN A 45 -1.65 -6.99 2.31
CA ASN A 45 -0.38 -7.59 1.95
C ASN A 45 -0.54 -8.41 0.67
N HIS A 46 0.45 -8.33 -0.21
CA HIS A 46 0.54 -9.15 -1.42
C HIS A 46 1.83 -9.96 -1.40
N TYR A 47 1.73 -11.28 -1.57
CA TYR A 47 2.85 -12.22 -1.67
C TYR A 47 2.91 -12.81 -3.08
N GLY A 48 4.11 -13.11 -3.60
CA GLY A 48 4.28 -13.64 -4.96
C GLY A 48 4.43 -12.55 -6.04
N GLY A 49 4.27 -12.96 -7.30
CA GLY A 49 4.51 -12.13 -8.49
C GLY A 49 3.28 -11.33 -8.93
N LEU A 50 3.45 -10.38 -9.85
CA LEU A 50 2.34 -9.51 -10.32
C LEU A 50 1.25 -10.27 -11.11
N GLY A 51 1.55 -11.48 -11.61
CA GLY A 51 0.60 -12.31 -12.36
C GLY A 51 0.04 -13.50 -11.57
N ASP A 52 0.71 -13.92 -10.49
CA ASP A 52 0.32 -15.05 -9.66
C ASP A 52 0.86 -14.83 -8.24
N GLY A 53 -0.05 -14.56 -7.31
CA GLY A 53 0.25 -14.11 -5.96
C GLY A 53 -0.95 -14.27 -5.03
N HIS A 54 -0.69 -14.12 -3.74
CA HIS A 54 -1.69 -14.29 -2.68
C HIS A 54 -1.85 -13.01 -1.88
N TYR A 55 -3.10 -12.62 -1.63
CA TYR A 55 -3.43 -11.43 -0.85
C TYR A 55 -3.94 -11.83 0.52
N THR A 56 -3.47 -11.13 1.56
CA THR A 56 -4.01 -11.22 2.92
C THR A 56 -4.25 -9.81 3.43
N ALA A 57 -5.32 -9.59 4.18
CA ALA A 57 -5.63 -8.30 4.77
C ALA A 57 -5.67 -8.39 6.29
N TYR A 58 -5.22 -7.32 6.94
CA TYR A 58 -5.45 -7.08 8.36
C TYR A 58 -6.23 -5.77 8.50
N ALA A 59 -7.22 -5.74 9.39
CA ALA A 59 -7.97 -4.55 9.71
C ALA A 59 -8.29 -4.54 11.20
N GLN A 60 -8.24 -3.37 11.82
CA GLN A 60 -8.63 -3.19 13.20
C GLN A 60 -10.15 -3.24 13.31
N ASN A 61 -10.68 -4.08 14.19
CA ASN A 61 -12.10 -4.18 14.45
C ASN A 61 -12.55 -2.94 15.26
N PRO A 62 -13.58 -2.21 14.81
CA PRO A 62 -13.99 -0.98 15.46
C PRO A 62 -14.65 -1.20 16.83
N MET A 63 -15.04 -2.44 17.15
CA MET A 63 -15.72 -2.79 18.40
C MET A 63 -14.76 -3.14 19.53
N ASP A 64 -13.58 -3.68 19.23
CA ASP A 64 -12.62 -4.14 20.23
C ASP A 64 -11.15 -3.75 19.96
N GLY A 65 -10.90 -2.98 18.89
CA GLY A 65 -9.60 -2.41 18.57
C GLY A 65 -8.56 -3.45 18.12
N LYS A 66 -8.99 -4.64 17.69
CA LYS A 66 -8.11 -5.76 17.32
C LYS A 66 -8.01 -6.01 15.83
#